data_AF-A0AAW8IDE3-F1
#
_entry.id   AF-A0AAW8IDE3-F1
#
_cell.length_a   1.000
_cell.length_b   1.000
_cell.length_c   1.000
_cell.angle_alpha   90.00
_cell.angle_beta   90.00
_cell.angle_gamma   90.00
#
_symmetry.space_group_name_H-M   'P 1'
#
loop_
_entity.id
_entity.type
_entity.pdbx_description
1 polymer ?
#
loop_
_entity_poly.entity_id
_entity_poly.type
_entity_poly.pdbx_seq_one_letter_code
_entity_poly.pdbx_strand_id
1 'polypeptide(L)'
;MKRAKVVITKNADFDLLEISDWYNAKNKELIWVFLKDFKEKVKYISENPFACEIRYENFRIAYLKKYPFGIHYYYNEEKNLIEIYSVFHTSRNPELWKDRK
;
A
#
# COMPACT_ATOMS: atom_id res chain seq x y z
N MET A 1 -18.28 9.90 9.63
CA MET A 1 -16.89 10.03 10.12
C MET A 1 -16.11 10.90 9.15
N LYS A 2 -15.19 11.76 9.63
CA LYS A 2 -14.32 12.54 8.72
C LYS A 2 -13.28 11.59 8.10
N ARG A 3 -12.98 11.78 6.81
CA ARG A 3 -11.93 11.04 6.10
C ARG A 3 -10.62 11.06 6.89
N ALA A 4 -10.02 9.89 7.11
CA ALA A 4 -8.76 9.77 7.82
C ALA A 4 -7.63 10.45 7.03
N LYS A 5 -6.72 11.11 7.76
CA LYS A 5 -5.47 11.59 7.16
C LYS A 5 -4.64 10.39 6.73
N VAL A 6 -3.96 10.47 5.60
CA VAL A 6 -3.04 9.42 5.15
C VAL A 6 -1.62 9.95 5.13
N VAL A 7 -0.69 9.19 5.68
CA VAL A 7 0.75 9.41 5.59
C VAL A 7 1.39 8.17 5.00
N ILE A 8 2.30 8.39 4.04
CA ILE A 8 3.15 7.35 3.46
C ILE A 8 4.48 7.41 4.19
N THR A 9 4.89 6.30 4.80
CA THR A 9 6.18 6.20 5.47
C THR A 9 7.32 6.14 4.45
N LYS A 10 8.55 6.38 4.90
CA LYS A 10 9.74 6.26 4.05
C LYS A 10 9.88 4.88 3.41
N ASN A 11 9.50 3.82 4.13
CA ASN A 11 9.55 2.45 3.63
C ASN A 11 8.56 2.23 2.48
N ALA A 12 7.31 2.67 2.66
CA ALA A 12 6.31 2.61 1.59
C ALA A 12 6.70 3.48 0.39
N ASP A 13 7.37 4.62 0.60
CA ASP A 13 7.86 5.45 -0.49
C ASP A 13 8.95 4.73 -1.30
N PHE A 14 9.89 4.06 -0.63
CA PHE A 14 10.86 3.18 -1.30
C PHE A 14 10.18 2.05 -2.08
N ASP A 15 9.15 1.41 -1.51
CA ASP A 15 8.38 0.36 -2.21
C ASP A 15 7.77 0.90 -3.51
N LEU A 16 7.16 2.07 -3.44
CA LEU A 16 6.53 2.70 -4.59
C LEU A 16 7.56 3.09 -5.66
N LEU A 17 8.76 3.51 -5.26
CA LEU A 17 9.88 3.76 -6.17
C LEU A 17 10.36 2.47 -6.85
N GLU A 18 10.62 1.40 -6.11
CA GLU A 18 11.02 0.11 -6.67
C GLU A 18 9.97 -0.44 -7.66
N ILE A 19 8.69 -0.32 -7.29
CA ILE A 19 7.57 -0.71 -8.16
C ILE A 19 7.53 0.14 -9.43
N SER A 20 7.71 1.45 -9.28
CA SER A 20 7.75 2.40 -10.40
C SER A 20 8.88 2.07 -11.37
N ASP A 21 10.10 1.87 -10.87
CA ASP A 21 11.26 1.56 -11.69
C ASP A 21 11.09 0.23 -12.43
N TRP A 22 10.57 -0.79 -11.74
CA TRP A 22 10.30 -2.09 -12.36
C TRP A 22 9.27 -2.00 -13.48
N TYR A 23 8.16 -1.30 -13.27
CA TYR A 23 7.13 -1.13 -14.30
C TYR A 23 7.62 -0.24 -15.45
N ASN A 24 8.32 0.86 -15.17
CA ASN A 24 8.85 1.75 -16.20
C ASN A 24 9.83 1.02 -17.14
N ALA A 25 10.67 0.14 -16.60
CA ALA A 25 11.58 -0.69 -17.40
C ALA A 25 10.84 -1.71 -18.30
N LYS A 26 9.58 -2.05 -17.99
CA LYS A 26 8.77 -3.00 -18.76
C LYS A 26 7.82 -2.30 -19.73
N ASN A 27 7.00 -1.38 -19.24
CA ASN A 27 6.07 -0.57 -20.01
C ASN A 27 5.56 0.59 -19.14
N LYS A 28 5.82 1.83 -19.59
CA LYS A 28 5.44 3.08 -18.91
C LYS A 28 3.93 3.24 -18.68
N GLU A 29 3.07 2.61 -19.48
CA GLU A 29 1.62 2.66 -19.26
C GLU A 29 1.19 1.88 -18.01
N LEU A 30 1.93 0.82 -17.65
CA LEU A 30 1.59 -0.01 -16.49
C LEU A 30 1.73 0.74 -15.18
N ILE A 31 2.71 1.65 -15.06
CA ILE A 31 2.87 2.43 -13.83
C ILE A 31 1.70 3.39 -13.62
N TRP A 32 1.15 3.98 -14.69
CA TRP A 32 -0.01 4.87 -14.57
C TRP A 32 -1.25 4.13 -14.08
N VAL A 33 -1.47 2.91 -14.60
CA VAL A 33 -2.61 2.08 -14.18
C VAL A 33 -2.42 1.58 -12.75
N PHE A 34 -1.21 1.21 -12.34
CA PHE A 34 -0.88 0.85 -10.96
C PHE A 34 -1.14 2.02 -10.01
N LEU A 35 -0.58 3.22 -10.28
CA LEU A 35 -0.74 4.39 -9.43
C LEU A 35 -2.20 4.83 -9.32
N LYS A 36 -3.01 4.63 -10.38
CA LYS A 36 -4.45 4.88 -10.33
C LYS A 36 -5.15 3.94 -9.35
N ASP A 37 -4.92 2.62 -9.46
CA ASP A 37 -5.52 1.62 -8.56
C ASP A 37 -5.05 1.83 -7.10
N PHE A 38 -3.76 2.14 -6.91
CA PHE A 38 -3.22 2.50 -5.59
C PHE A 38 -3.93 3.71 -4.99
N LYS A 39 -4.05 4.82 -5.72
CA LYS A 39 -4.73 6.04 -5.24
C LYS A 39 -6.21 5.79 -4.93
N GLU A 40 -6.90 5.04 -5.78
CA GLU A 40 -8.31 4.67 -5.55
C GLU A 40 -8.45 3.81 -4.28
N LYS A 41 -7.54 2.86 -4.06
CA LYS A 41 -7.52 2.05 -2.83
C LYS A 41 -7.19 2.88 -1.59
N VAL A 42 -6.20 3.77 -1.66
CA VAL A 42 -5.84 4.68 -0.56
C VAL A 42 -7.01 5.60 -0.22
N LYS A 43 -7.71 6.12 -1.22
CA LYS A 43 -8.95 6.89 -1.01
C LYS A 43 -10.00 6.05 -0.27
N TYR A 44 -10.26 4.84 -0.75
CA TYR A 44 -11.23 3.94 -0.13
C TYR A 44 -10.91 3.65 1.35
N ILE A 45 -9.67 3.29 1.68
CA ILE A 45 -9.29 3.01 3.08
C ILE A 45 -9.32 4.27 3.94
N SER A 46 -9.02 5.46 3.39
CA SER A 46 -9.14 6.70 4.15
C SER A 46 -10.58 7.08 4.48
N GLU A 47 -11.55 6.64 3.66
CA GLU A 47 -12.98 6.80 3.92
C GLU A 47 -13.52 5.68 4.81
N ASN A 48 -12.90 4.49 4.76
CA ASN A 48 -13.33 3.28 5.46
C ASN A 48 -12.12 2.56 6.14
N PRO A 49 -11.50 3.14 7.19
CA PRO A 49 -10.24 2.61 7.73
C PRO A 49 -10.34 1.19 8.28
N PHE A 50 -11.54 0.79 8.71
CA PHE A 50 -11.85 -0.54 9.24
C PHE A 50 -12.30 -1.57 8.19
N ALA A 51 -12.44 -1.17 6.92
CA ALA A 51 -12.96 -2.06 5.87
C ALA A 51 -12.05 -3.27 5.59
N CYS A 52 -10.78 -3.20 5.96
CA CYS A 52 -9.85 -4.32 5.87
C CYS A 52 -9.58 -4.88 7.27
N GLU A 53 -9.64 -6.20 7.42
CA GLU A 53 -9.34 -6.88 8.67
C GLU A 53 -7.87 -6.71 9.09
N ILE A 54 -7.62 -6.79 10.39
CA ILE A 54 -6.27 -6.90 10.94
C ILE A 54 -5.71 -8.27 10.53
N ARG A 55 -4.48 -8.28 10.01
CA ARG A 55 -3.81 -9.50 9.53
C ARG A 55 -2.69 -9.97 10.43
N TYR A 56 -1.96 -9.05 11.04
CA TYR A 56 -0.92 -9.35 12.02
C TYR A 56 -0.70 -8.12 12.91
N GLU A 57 -0.47 -8.36 14.20
CA GLU A 57 -0.39 -7.31 15.22
C GLU A 57 -1.58 -6.34 15.13
N ASN A 58 -1.35 -5.13 14.59
CA ASN A 58 -2.38 -4.11 14.33
C ASN A 58 -2.41 -3.64 12.87
N PHE A 59 -1.69 -4.33 11.98
CA PHE A 59 -1.64 -3.99 10.57
C PHE A 59 -2.84 -4.58 9.83
N ARG A 60 -3.43 -3.75 8.97
CA ARG A 60 -4.46 -4.11 8.01
C ARG A 60 -3.83 -4.18 6.63
N ILE A 61 -4.36 -5.05 5.78
CA ILE A 61 -3.90 -5.17 4.39
C ILE A 61 -5.06 -4.85 3.44
N ALA A 62 -4.87 -3.85 2.60
CA ALA A 62 -5.78 -3.50 1.53
C ALA A 62 -5.21 -3.97 0.18
N TYR A 63 -5.79 -5.03 -0.37
CA TYR A 63 -5.37 -5.56 -1.67
C TYR A 63 -5.86 -4.67 -2.82
N LEU A 64 -4.96 -4.41 -3.78
CA LEU A 64 -5.30 -3.80 -5.06
C LEU A 64 -6.18 -4.75 -5.88
N LYS A 65 -7.03 -4.20 -6.76
CA LYS A 65 -7.99 -5.01 -7.52
C LYS A 65 -7.37 -5.57 -8.80
N LYS A 66 -6.51 -4.77 -9.46
CA LYS A 66 -5.95 -5.10 -10.78
C LYS A 66 -4.57 -5.71 -10.71
N TYR A 67 -3.86 -5.48 -9.61
CA TYR A 67 -2.49 -5.93 -9.44
C TYR A 67 -2.35 -6.76 -8.18
N PRO A 68 -1.47 -7.76 -8.18
CA PRO A 68 -1.19 -8.59 -7.01
C PRO A 68 -0.34 -7.79 -6.01
N PHE A 69 -0.87 -6.70 -5.45
CA PHE A 69 -0.23 -5.93 -4.40
C PHE A 69 -1.15 -5.73 -3.18
N GLY A 70 -0.56 -5.77 -2.00
CA GLY A 70 -1.19 -5.40 -0.74
C GLY A 70 -0.61 -4.09 -0.22
N ILE A 71 -1.48 -3.17 0.18
CA ILE A 71 -1.11 -1.97 0.94
C ILE A 71 -1.20 -2.33 2.42
N HIS A 72 -0.07 -2.36 3.12
CA HIS A 72 -0.01 -2.63 4.54
C HIS A 72 -0.09 -1.30 5.28
N TYR A 73 -1.10 -1.15 6.12
CA TYR A 73 -1.34 0.09 6.83
C TYR A 73 -1.74 -0.13 8.28
N TYR A 74 -1.40 0.84 9.11
CA TYR A 74 -1.90 0.98 10.47
C TYR A 74 -2.94 2.10 10.51
N TYR A 75 -3.98 1.95 11.32
CA TYR A 75 -4.96 3.00 11.56
C TYR A 75 -4.96 3.40 13.03
N ASN A 76 -4.56 4.64 13.30
CA ASN A 76 -4.65 5.27 14.61
C ASN A 76 -6.00 5.97 14.73
N GLU A 77 -6.91 5.38 15.51
CA GLU A 77 -8.28 5.87 15.70
C GLU A 77 -8.31 7.23 16.41
N GLU A 78 -7.50 7.41 17.46
CA GLU A 78 -7.45 8.64 18.25
C GLU A 78 -7.03 9.86 17.41
N LYS A 79 -6.09 9.65 16.47
CA LYS A 79 -5.58 10.68 15.57
C LYS A 79 -6.32 10.75 14.24
N ASN A 80 -7.25 9.82 13.98
CA ASN A 80 -7.89 9.60 12.68
C ASN A 80 -6.85 9.58 11.53
N LEU A 81 -5.80 8.77 11.71
CA LEU A 81 -4.60 8.74 10.85
C LEU A 81 -4.34 7.32 10.34
N ILE A 82 -4.18 7.19 9.03
CA ILE A 82 -3.67 6.00 8.36
C ILE A 82 -2.19 6.20 8.04
N GLU A 83 -1.37 5.25 8.47
CA GLU A 83 0.04 5.17 8.15
C GLU A 83 0.28 3.99 7.22
N ILE A 84 0.63 4.27 5.96
CA ILE A 84 0.98 3.24 4.99
C ILE A 84 2.46 2.89 5.21
N TYR A 85 2.69 1.68 5.68
CA TYR A 85 4.02 1.21 6.05
C TYR A 85 4.74 0.51 4.90
N SER A 86 4.00 -0.24 4.08
CA SER A 86 4.57 -0.90 2.91
C SER A 86 3.55 -1.23 1.82
N VAL A 87 4.05 -1.49 0.61
CA VAL A 87 3.28 -1.91 -0.57
C VAL A 87 3.96 -3.12 -1.20
N PHE A 88 3.38 -4.31 -1.02
CA PHE A 88 4.06 -5.57 -1.37
C PHE A 88 3.35 -6.36 -2.45
N HIS A 89 4.14 -6.94 -3.35
CA HIS A 89 3.63 -7.84 -4.38
C HIS A 89 3.26 -9.19 -3.75
N THR A 90 1.97 -9.55 -3.75
CA THR A 90 1.42 -10.71 -3.04
C THR A 90 1.82 -12.05 -3.63
N SER A 91 2.23 -12.10 -4.90
CA SER A 91 2.69 -13.34 -5.54
C SER A 91 4.22 -13.46 -5.67
N ARG A 92 5.00 -12.52 -5.11
CA ARG A 92 6.47 -12.64 -5.06
C ARG A 92 6.88 -13.42 -3.82
N ASN A 93 7.98 -14.15 -3.91
CA ASN A 93 8.54 -14.90 -2.79
C ASN A 93 8.85 -13.95 -1.62
N PRO A 94 8.26 -14.16 -0.43
CA PRO A 94 8.49 -13.33 0.75
C PRO A 94 9.95 -13.24 1.20
N GLU A 95 10.77 -14.24 0.88
CA GLU A 95 12.20 -14.28 1.24
C GLU A 95 13.01 -13.16 0.58
N LEU A 96 12.56 -12.65 -0.58
CA LEU A 96 13.20 -11.49 -1.25
C LEU A 96 13.12 -10.20 -0.42
N TRP A 97 12.33 -10.18 0.66
CA TRP A 97 12.13 -9.01 1.51
C TRP A 97 13.09 -8.95 2.71
N LYS A 98 13.76 -10.07 3.05
CA LYS A 98 14.72 -10.12 4.17
C LYS A 98 16.04 -9.42 3.85
N ASP A 99 16.35 -9.22 2.57
CA ASP A 99 17.56 -8.54 2.10
C ASP A 99 17.43 -7.01 2.07
N ARG A 100 16.33 -6.47 2.58
CA ARG A 100 16.15 -5.02 2.73
C ARG A 100 17.03 -4.51 3.87
N LYS A 101 18.09 -3.77 3.50
CA LYS A 101 18.93 -3.01 4.42
C LYS A 101 18.29 -1.68 4.81
#